data_AF-A0A1H7CT27-F1
#
_entry.id   AF-A0A1H7CT27-F1
#
_cell.length_a   1.000
_cell.length_b   1.000
_cell.length_c   1.000
_cell.angle_alpha   90.00
_cell.angle_beta   90.00
_cell.angle_gamma   90.00
#
_symmetry.space_group_name_H-M   'P 1'
#
loop_
_entity.id
_entity.type
_entity.pdbx_description
1 polymer ?
#
loop_
_entity_poly.entity_id
_entity_poly.type
_entity_poly.pdbx_seq_one_letter_code
_entity_poly.pdbx_strand_id
1 'polypeptide(L)' 'MLDPANLRAVALMVEWLDDKAVIEIYEAAEGAGPVADLAAEQMRVRDLDF' A
#
# COMPACT_ATOMS: atom_id res chain seq x y z
N MET A 1 -14.47 2.88 -5.33
CA MET A 1 -13.63 1.89 -6.03
C MET A 1 -12.81 2.64 -7.06
N LEU A 2 -11.48 2.53 -7.04
CA LEU A 2 -10.62 3.16 -8.05
C LEU A 2 -10.74 2.41 -9.38
N ASP A 3 -10.77 3.12 -10.50
CA ASP A 3 -10.64 2.48 -11.80
C ASP A 3 -9.22 1.88 -11.99
N PRO A 4 -9.03 0.96 -12.95
CA PRO A 4 -7.75 0.28 -13.13
C PRO A 4 -6.56 1.21 -13.40
N ALA A 5 -6.77 2.35 -14.08
CA ALA A 5 -5.68 3.28 -14.37
C ALA A 5 -5.25 4.03 -13.10
N ASN A 6 -6.22 4.48 -12.31
CA ASN A 6 -5.97 5.12 -11.02
C ASN A 6 -5.38 4.16 -9.99
N LEU A 7 -5.83 2.90 -9.96
CA LEU A 7 -5.25 1.87 -9.09
C LEU A 7 -3.78 1.63 -9.42
N ARG A 8 -3.43 1.57 -10.71
CA ARG A 8 -2.04 1.42 -11.15
C ARG A 8 -1.17 2.64 -10.80
N ALA A 9 -1.71 3.85 -10.92
CA ALA A 9 -1.01 5.06 -10.51
C ALA A 9 -0.71 5.03 -9.00
N VAL A 10 -1.68 4.65 -8.18
CA VAL A 10 -1.49 4.51 -6.73
C VAL A 10 -0.47 3.42 -6.40
N ALA A 11 -0.52 2.25 -7.08
CA ALA A 11 0.46 1.19 -6.88
C ALA A 11 1.90 1.67 -7.10
N LEU A 12 2.15 2.41 -8.19
CA LEU A 12 3.47 3.01 -8.48
C LEU A 12 3.91 4.02 -7.41
N MET A 13 2.96 4.79 -6.86
CA MET A 13 3.26 5.72 -5.77
C MET A 13 3.67 4.97 -4.50
N VAL A 14 2.91 3.93 -4.12
CA VAL A 14 3.17 3.12 -2.91
C VAL A 14 4.50 2.36 -3.03
N GLU A 15 4.86 1.87 -4.22
CA GLU A 15 6.16 1.25 -4.49
C GLU A 15 7.36 2.15 -4.18
N TRP A 16 7.22 3.48 -4.30
CA TRP A 16 8.32 4.43 -4.05
C TRP A 16 8.37 4.98 -2.63
N LEU A 17 7.39 4.64 -1.79
CA LEU A 17 7.38 5.06 -0.39
C LEU A 17 8.42 4.30 0.42
N ASP A 18 8.94 4.95 1.46
CA ASP A 18 9.74 4.28 2.48
C ASP A 18 8.87 3.35 3.34
N ASP A 19 9.52 2.47 4.10
CA ASP A 19 8.86 1.41 4.86
C ASP A 19 7.89 1.97 5.91
N LYS A 20 8.25 3.10 6.54
CA LYS A 20 7.41 3.76 7.54
C LYS A 20 6.12 4.26 6.90
N ALA A 21 6.22 4.91 5.75
CA ALA A 21 5.06 5.42 5.02
C ALA A 21 4.15 4.29 4.49
N VAL A 22 4.72 3.16 4.07
CA VAL A 22 3.91 1.99 3.68
C VAL A 22 3.10 1.44 4.87
N ILE A 23 3.74 1.29 6.05
CA ILE A 23 3.06 0.82 7.27
C ILE A 23 1.96 1.81 7.68
N GLU A 24 2.24 3.12 7.71
CA GLU A 24 1.25 4.14 8.08
C GLU A 24 0.04 4.14 7.14
N ILE A 25 0.22 3.86 5.84
CA ILE A 25 -0.90 3.74 4.90
C ILE A 25 -1.77 2.53 5.23
N TYR A 26 -1.15 1.38 5.52
CA TYR A 26 -1.89 0.17 5.88
C TYR A 26 -2.71 0.39 7.17
N GLU A 27 -2.09 0.99 8.19
CA GLU A 27 -2.74 1.32 9.46
C GLU A 27 -3.85 2.36 9.29
N ALA A 28 -3.63 3.43 8.52
CA ALA A 28 -4.61 4.48 8.28
C ALA A 28 -5.85 3.98 7.52
N ALA A 29 -5.69 2.93 6.72
CA ALA A 29 -6.78 2.25 6.03
C ALA A 29 -7.43 1.14 6.87
N GLU A 30 -7.05 1.00 8.16
CA GLU A 30 -7.49 -0.07 9.06
C GLU A 30 -7.30 -1.48 8.47
N GLY A 31 -6.25 -1.66 7.66
CA GLY A 31 -5.97 -2.92 6.97
C GLY A 31 -7.00 -3.33 5.91
N ALA A 32 -7.86 -2.42 5.46
CA ALA A 32 -8.96 -2.73 4.55
C ALA A 32 -8.99 -1.87 3.28
N GLY A 33 -9.34 -2.52 2.17
CA GLY A 33 -9.59 -1.88 0.89
C GLY A 33 -8.35 -1.77 0.00
N PRO A 34 -8.54 -1.26 -1.23
CA PRO A 34 -7.57 -1.44 -2.32
C PRO A 34 -6.22 -0.76 -2.06
N VAL A 35 -6.17 0.29 -1.24
CA VAL A 35 -4.91 0.95 -0.87
C VAL A 35 -4.19 0.18 0.24
N ALA A 36 -4.93 -0.39 1.20
CA ALA A 36 -4.37 -1.27 2.22
C ALA A 36 -3.79 -2.55 1.60
N ASP A 37 -4.48 -3.14 0.62
CA ASP A 37 -4.00 -4.32 -0.11
C ASP A 37 -2.66 -4.06 -0.81
N LEU A 38 -2.50 -2.88 -1.42
CA LEU A 38 -1.25 -2.45 -2.06
C LEU A 38 -0.13 -2.23 -1.04
N ALA A 39 -0.45 -1.61 0.10
CA ALA A 39 0.52 -1.42 1.17
C ALA A 39 0.97 -2.76 1.79
N ALA A 40 0.03 -3.68 2.03
CA ALA A 40 0.31 -5.02 2.54
C ALA A 40 1.22 -5.81 1.61
N GLU A 41 1.01 -5.70 0.29
CA GLU A 41 1.88 -6.34 -0.69
C GLU A 41 3.31 -5.74 -0.66
N GLN A 42 3.44 -4.42 -0.51
CA GLN A 42 4.77 -3.81 -0.33
C GLN A 42 5.43 -4.26 0.98
N MET A 43 4.68 -4.35 2.07
CA MET A 43 5.17 -4.85 3.36
C MET A 43 5.68 -6.29 3.25
N ARG A 44 4.93 -7.16 2.55
CA ARG A 44 5.32 -8.54 2.27
C ARG A 44 6.58 -8.64 1.40
N VAL A 45 6.68 -7.82 0.35
CA VAL A 45 7.84 -7.81 -0.56
C VAL A 45 9.12 -7.37 0.17
N ARG A 46 8.98 -6.51 1.18
CA ARG A 46 10.09 -5.89 1.91
C ARG A 46 10.38 -6.56 3.27
N ASP A 47 9.66 -7.63 3.61
CA ASP A 47 9.79 -8.35 4.88
C ASP A 47 9.59 -7.44 6.11
N LEU A 48 8.57 -6.58 6.05
CA LEU A 48 8.19 -5.71 7.16
C LEU A 48 7.26 -6.48 8.10
N ASP A 49 7.58 -6.47 9.40
CA ASP A 49 6.67 -6.97 10.43
C ASP A 49 5.51 -5.99 10.64
N PHE A 50 4.29 -6.53 10.72
CA PHE A 50 3.03 -5.78 10.86
C PHE A 50 2.10 -6.38 11.90
#